data_AF-A0AAN8FGJ3-F1
#
_entry.id   AF-A0AAN8FGJ3-F1
#
_cell.length_a   1.000
_cell.length_b   1.000
_cell.length_c   1.000
_cell.angle_alpha   90.00
_cell.angle_beta   90.00
_cell.angle_gamma   90.00
#
_symmetry.space_group_name_H-M   'P 1'
#
loop_
_entity.id
_entity.type
_entity.pdbx_description
1 polymer ?
#
loop_
_entity_poly.entity_id
_entity_poly.type
_entity_poly.pdbx_seq_one_letter_code
_entity_poly.pdbx_strand_id
1 'polypeptide(L)'
;MSRRFASPTPRSPLRGSLWNLLRYHLGSAALGAFIITLVRVPRYIVIWTLARMRSVENVVLKKILSFFVCILLCMEKCLQYINYNVFTVISYSGFSFCPAAKIAVNHLLDNAVDVAAVNTVGGLVLLLTKCIVAGATTIYAFFRMEEVWASLSHPWFPLLIMFICSYQIANCFLSVYGMAIDTIMLCCAEEVVLLQDNPEMAQQYRDYMEGTSEMTQRSVRFIGATPVDEMYPMRSVSGEDKSE
;
A
#
# COMPACT_ATOMS: atom_id res chain seq x y z
N MET A 1 29.18 -0.62 -14.14
CA MET A 1 30.47 0.09 -13.95
C MET A 1 31.03 -0.30 -12.59
N SER A 2 31.90 -1.32 -12.58
CA SER A 2 32.61 -1.85 -11.41
C SER A 2 33.61 -0.82 -10.88
N ARG A 3 33.49 -0.40 -9.60
CA ARG A 3 34.60 0.25 -8.88
C ARG A 3 34.57 -0.05 -7.37
N ARG A 4 35.69 -0.67 -6.92
CA ARG A 4 36.30 -0.70 -5.57
C ARG A 4 36.06 -1.92 -4.68
N PHE A 5 36.57 -3.08 -5.11
CA PHE A 5 37.28 -3.99 -4.20
C PHE A 5 38.78 -3.84 -4.43
N ALA A 6 39.41 -2.85 -3.79
CA ALA A 6 40.87 -2.79 -3.68
C ALA A 6 41.28 -1.93 -2.48
N SER A 7 42.21 -2.48 -1.67
CA SER A 7 43.03 -1.87 -0.61
C SER A 7 42.52 -2.06 0.86
N PRO A 8 43.46 -2.14 1.83
CA PRO A 8 43.57 -3.20 2.83
C PRO A 8 42.78 -2.90 4.11
N THR A 9 42.33 -3.97 4.77
CA THR A 9 41.63 -4.02 6.08
C THR A 9 41.50 -2.66 6.80
N PRO A 10 40.38 -1.94 6.63
CA PRO A 10 40.10 -0.77 7.46
C PRO A 10 39.94 -1.21 8.92
N ARG A 11 40.54 -0.47 9.85
CA ARG A 11 40.50 -0.72 11.32
C ARG A 11 39.09 -0.84 11.92
N SER A 12 38.07 -0.50 11.14
CA SER A 12 36.65 -0.65 11.48
C SER A 12 35.80 -0.68 10.18
N PRO A 13 35.58 -1.86 9.55
CA PRO A 13 34.78 -1.97 8.32
C PRO A 13 33.34 -1.50 8.50
N LEU A 14 32.80 -1.67 9.72
CA LEU A 14 31.47 -1.17 10.12
C LEU A 14 31.37 0.35 10.00
N ARG A 15 32.41 1.10 10.43
CA ARG A 15 32.37 2.57 10.42
C ARG A 15 32.48 3.14 9.02
N GLY A 16 33.29 2.51 8.16
CA GLY A 16 33.42 2.92 6.76
C GLY A 16 32.17 2.60 5.94
N SER A 17 31.59 1.42 6.14
CA SER A 17 30.33 1.03 5.52
C SER A 17 29.17 1.92 6.00
N LEU A 18 29.07 2.19 7.31
CA LEU A 18 28.07 3.09 7.86
C LEU A 18 28.23 4.54 7.34
N TRP A 19 29.46 5.03 7.21
CA TRP A 19 29.72 6.37 6.67
C TRP A 19 29.34 6.49 5.20
N ASN A 20 29.63 5.48 4.38
CA ASN A 20 29.18 5.45 2.99
C ASN A 20 27.67 5.31 2.88
N LEU A 21 27.06 4.42 3.69
CA LEU A 21 25.61 4.23 3.71
C LEU A 21 24.89 5.55 4.05
N LEU A 22 25.35 6.23 5.11
CA LEU A 22 24.85 7.55 5.48
C LEU A 22 25.12 8.54 4.35
N ARG A 23 26.35 8.71 3.87
CA ARG A 23 26.65 9.78 2.91
C ARG A 23 25.94 9.62 1.55
N TYR A 24 25.72 8.39 1.08
CA TYR A 24 25.12 8.14 -0.24
C TYR A 24 23.61 7.88 -0.19
N HIS A 25 23.07 7.30 0.88
CA HIS A 25 21.62 7.03 0.99
C HIS A 25 20.85 8.06 1.83
N LEU A 26 21.48 8.81 2.76
CA LEU A 26 20.75 9.87 3.51
C LEU A 26 20.23 10.95 2.57
N GLY A 27 20.97 11.31 1.51
CA GLY A 27 20.56 12.36 0.59
C GLY A 27 19.23 12.02 -0.10
N SER A 28 19.11 10.79 -0.59
CA SER A 28 17.88 10.28 -1.20
C SER A 28 16.77 10.11 -0.17
N ALA A 29 17.09 9.62 1.03
CA ALA A 29 16.16 9.50 2.16
C ALA A 29 15.57 10.86 2.58
N ALA A 30 16.42 11.88 2.69
CA ALA A 30 16.03 13.24 3.03
C ALA A 30 15.14 13.87 1.96
N LEU A 31 15.45 13.64 0.68
CA LEU A 31 14.66 14.15 -0.43
C LEU A 31 13.27 13.50 -0.50
N GLY A 32 13.19 12.19 -0.29
CA GLY A 32 11.91 11.48 -0.17
C GLY A 32 11.07 11.96 1.02
N ALA A 33 11.70 12.15 2.18
CA ALA A 33 11.04 12.68 3.37
C ALA A 33 10.56 14.14 3.18
N PHE A 34 11.33 14.95 2.45
CA PHE A 34 10.97 16.33 2.12
C PHE A 34 9.71 16.39 1.26
N ILE A 35 9.63 15.55 0.22
CA ILE A 35 8.44 15.46 -0.67
C ILE A 35 7.19 15.07 0.13
N ILE A 36 7.28 14.08 1.02
CA ILE A 36 6.15 13.68 1.89
C ILE A 36 5.77 14.84 2.84
N THR A 37 6.77 15.53 3.39
CA THR A 37 6.54 16.64 4.32
C THR A 37 5.83 17.83 3.68
N LEU A 38 6.05 18.09 2.38
CA LEU A 38 5.32 19.13 1.64
C LEU A 38 3.82 18.93 1.61
N VAL A 39 3.32 17.68 1.66
CA VAL A 39 1.88 17.39 1.79
C VAL A 39 1.45 17.29 3.25
N ARG A 40 2.35 16.84 4.13
CA ARG A 40 2.11 16.71 5.56
C ARG A 40 1.87 18.05 6.26
N VAL A 41 2.62 19.09 5.89
CA VAL A 41 2.52 20.42 6.49
C VAL A 41 1.14 21.05 6.23
N PRO A 42 0.63 21.14 4.98
CA PRO A 42 -0.75 21.55 4.72
C PRO A 42 -1.79 20.75 5.49
N ARG A 43 -1.62 19.42 5.61
CA ARG A 43 -2.54 18.56 6.38
C ARG A 43 -2.64 19.02 7.83
N TYR A 44 -1.50 19.27 8.47
CA TYR A 44 -1.46 19.76 9.85
C TYR A 44 -2.05 21.15 9.99
N ILE A 45 -1.85 22.05 9.02
CA ILE A 45 -2.46 23.38 9.02
C ILE A 45 -3.99 23.26 8.98
N VAL A 46 -4.55 22.44 8.10
CA VAL A 46 -6.01 22.26 7.99
C VAL A 46 -6.60 21.62 9.26
N ILE A 47 -5.92 20.64 9.86
CA ILE A 47 -6.33 20.04 11.14
C ILE A 47 -6.27 21.07 12.27
N TRP A 48 -5.24 21.90 12.30
CA TRP A 48 -5.10 22.97 13.30
C TRP A 48 -6.22 24.00 13.16
N THR A 49 -6.56 24.41 11.93
CA THR A 49 -7.69 25.30 11.68
C THR A 49 -9.02 24.65 12.10
N LEU A 50 -9.22 23.36 11.83
CA LEU A 50 -10.41 22.63 12.28
C LEU A 50 -10.51 22.58 13.82
N ALA A 51 -9.39 22.40 14.51
CA ALA A 51 -9.32 22.41 15.97
C ALA A 51 -9.63 23.81 16.54
N ARG A 52 -9.15 24.87 15.87
CA ARG A 52 -9.42 26.27 16.25
C ARG A 52 -10.90 26.66 16.03
N MET A 53 -11.53 26.11 15.00
CA MET A 53 -12.91 26.36 14.62
C MET A 53 -13.93 25.51 15.40
N ARG A 54 -13.48 24.74 16.39
CA ARG A 54 -14.36 23.87 17.19
C ARG A 54 -15.46 24.67 17.92
N SER A 55 -15.15 25.88 18.37
CA SER A 55 -16.09 26.81 19.04
C SER A 55 -17.10 27.51 18.12
N VAL A 56 -16.96 27.41 16.80
CA VAL A 56 -17.85 28.05 15.83
C VAL A 56 -18.84 27.02 15.25
N GLU A 57 -20.14 27.33 15.20
CA GLU A 57 -21.22 26.42 14.75
C GLU A 57 -21.35 26.27 13.22
N ASN A 58 -20.35 26.69 12.44
CA ASN A 58 -20.38 26.58 10.98
C ASN A 58 -20.11 25.13 10.51
N VAL A 59 -21.16 24.31 10.51
CA VAL A 59 -21.16 22.90 10.08
C VAL A 59 -20.67 22.70 8.63
N VAL A 60 -21.05 23.59 7.70
CA VAL A 60 -20.62 23.51 6.28
C VAL A 60 -19.10 23.65 6.17
N LEU A 61 -18.52 24.63 6.86
CA LEU A 61 -17.09 24.90 6.83
C LEU A 61 -16.27 23.78 7.49
N LYS A 62 -16.79 23.19 8.58
CA LYS A 62 -16.20 22.00 9.22
C LYS A 62 -16.19 20.80 8.27
N LYS A 63 -17.27 20.58 7.50
CA LYS A 63 -17.34 19.49 6.52
C LYS A 63 -16.37 19.70 5.35
N ILE A 64 -16.25 20.91 4.83
CA ILE A 64 -15.28 21.25 3.76
C ILE A 64 -13.84 21.03 4.25
N LEU A 65 -13.49 21.54 5.43
CA LEU A 65 -12.14 21.36 6.00
C LEU A 65 -11.84 19.87 6.25
N SER A 66 -12.81 19.10 6.76
CA SER A 66 -12.67 17.66 6.95
C SER A 66 -12.42 16.91 5.63
N PHE A 67 -13.05 17.35 4.53
CA PHE A 67 -12.82 16.79 3.20
C PHE A 67 -11.40 17.07 2.70
N PHE A 68 -10.90 18.30 2.88
CA PHE A 68 -9.52 18.66 2.56
C PHE A 68 -8.48 17.87 3.37
N VAL A 69 -8.75 17.60 4.65
CA VAL A 69 -7.89 16.70 5.46
C VAL A 69 -7.82 15.31 4.83
N CYS A 70 -8.96 14.77 4.38
CA CYS A 70 -9.01 13.46 3.73
C CYS A 70 -8.20 13.41 2.43
N ILE A 71 -8.29 14.46 1.59
CA ILE A 71 -7.51 14.55 0.34
C ILE A 71 -6.01 14.61 0.65
N LEU A 72 -5.60 15.47 1.58
CA LEU A 72 -4.19 15.62 1.95
C LEU A 72 -3.63 14.34 2.60
N LEU A 73 -4.46 13.61 3.35
CA LEU A 73 -4.12 12.30 3.88
C LEU A 73 -3.92 11.27 2.77
N CYS A 74 -4.80 11.25 1.76
CA CYS A 74 -4.68 10.36 0.61
C CYS A 74 -3.42 10.67 -0.22
N MET A 75 -3.15 11.95 -0.47
CA MET A 75 -1.95 12.40 -1.18
C MET A 75 -0.67 12.03 -0.41
N GLU A 76 -0.65 12.17 0.92
CA GLU A 76 0.49 11.74 1.74
C GLU A 76 0.78 10.24 1.59
N LYS A 77 -0.27 9.41 1.52
CA LYS A 77 -0.15 7.97 1.35
C LYS A 77 0.32 7.57 -0.05
N CYS A 78 -0.20 8.22 -1.09
CA CYS A 78 0.26 8.04 -2.47
C CYS A 78 1.75 8.41 -2.61
N LEU A 79 2.17 9.54 -2.03
CA LEU A 79 3.58 9.94 -2.03
C LEU A 79 4.45 8.99 -1.21
N GLN A 80 3.98 8.46 -0.09
CA GLN A 80 4.69 7.42 0.66
C GLN A 80 4.89 6.15 -0.17
N TYR A 81 3.87 5.76 -0.93
CA TYR A 81 3.92 4.61 -1.83
C TYR A 81 4.94 4.82 -2.94
N ILE A 82 4.86 5.92 -3.68
CA ILE A 82 5.82 6.25 -4.74
C ILE A 82 7.23 6.26 -4.16
N ASN A 83 7.44 6.97 -3.03
CA ASN A 83 8.74 7.09 -2.37
C ASN A 83 9.34 5.73 -1.98
N TYR A 84 8.50 4.77 -1.55
CA TYR A 84 8.94 3.41 -1.27
C TYR A 84 9.43 2.69 -2.54
N ASN A 85 8.67 2.73 -3.64
CA ASN A 85 9.09 2.14 -4.92
C ASN A 85 10.39 2.77 -5.44
N VAL A 86 10.57 4.09 -5.25
CA VAL A 86 11.82 4.77 -5.57
C VAL A 86 12.99 4.19 -4.76
N PHE A 87 12.81 3.93 -3.47
CA PHE A 87 13.88 3.34 -2.63
C PHE A 87 14.21 1.91 -3.02
N THR A 88 13.22 1.11 -3.45
CA THR A 88 13.46 -0.20 -4.04
C THR A 88 14.39 -0.08 -5.24
N VAL A 89 14.10 0.82 -6.18
CA VAL A 89 14.96 1.08 -7.35
C VAL A 89 16.36 1.58 -6.96
N ILE A 90 16.46 2.47 -5.97
CA ILE A 90 17.76 2.93 -5.45
C ILE A 90 18.58 1.75 -4.89
N SER A 91 17.93 0.79 -4.24
CA SER A 91 18.61 -0.31 -3.55
C SER A 91 19.25 -1.31 -4.50
N TYR A 92 18.58 -1.67 -5.61
CA TYR A 92 19.14 -2.64 -6.58
C TYR A 92 19.93 -1.99 -7.71
N SER A 93 19.51 -0.79 -8.18
CA SER A 93 20.19 -0.11 -9.29
C SER A 93 21.34 0.80 -8.87
N GLY A 94 21.37 1.22 -7.60
CA GLY A 94 22.38 2.18 -7.10
C GLY A 94 22.24 3.59 -7.69
N PHE A 95 21.10 3.93 -8.30
CA PHE A 95 20.84 5.26 -8.85
C PHE A 95 20.51 6.29 -7.75
N SER A 96 20.67 7.58 -8.07
CA SER A 96 20.16 8.65 -7.23
C SER A 96 18.63 8.74 -7.30
N PHE A 97 18.01 9.50 -6.39
CA PHE A 97 16.55 9.55 -6.25
C PHE A 97 15.79 9.88 -7.53
N CYS A 98 16.24 10.87 -8.31
CA CYS A 98 15.45 11.36 -9.45
C CYS A 98 15.40 10.36 -10.63
N PRO A 99 16.52 9.75 -11.07
CA PRO A 99 16.49 8.66 -12.05
C PRO A 99 15.72 7.43 -11.55
N ALA A 100 15.91 7.04 -10.28
CA ALA A 100 15.20 5.91 -9.68
C ALA A 100 13.68 6.16 -9.62
N ALA A 101 13.27 7.38 -9.28
CA ALA A 101 11.87 7.79 -9.26
C ALA A 101 11.25 7.70 -10.65
N LYS A 102 11.98 8.15 -11.68
CA LYS A 102 11.52 8.06 -13.06
C LYS A 102 11.32 6.61 -13.51
N ILE A 103 12.24 5.71 -13.17
CA ILE A 103 12.13 4.29 -13.48
C ILE A 103 10.94 3.68 -12.75
N ALA A 104 10.84 3.88 -11.43
CA ALA A 104 9.71 3.37 -10.62
C ALA A 104 8.34 3.87 -11.13
N VAL A 105 8.24 5.15 -11.48
CA VAL A 105 7.01 5.75 -12.02
C VAL A 105 6.72 5.24 -13.44
N ASN A 106 7.73 5.06 -14.29
CA ASN A 106 7.53 4.46 -15.61
C ASN A 106 7.09 3.00 -15.50
N HIS A 107 7.64 2.19 -14.59
CA HIS A 107 7.17 0.82 -14.37
C HIS A 107 5.70 0.77 -13.93
N LEU A 108 5.30 1.70 -13.06
CA LEU A 108 3.91 1.92 -12.67
C LEU A 108 3.00 2.25 -13.87
N LEU A 109 3.50 3.01 -14.85
CA LEU A 109 2.73 3.49 -16.00
C LEU A 109 2.75 2.50 -17.19
N ASP A 110 3.85 1.79 -17.42
CA ASP A 110 4.02 0.88 -18.57
C ASP A 110 3.26 -0.43 -18.37
N ASN A 111 3.13 -0.90 -17.12
CA ASN A 111 2.27 -2.02 -16.75
C ASN A 111 0.92 -1.56 -16.22
N ALA A 112 0.49 -0.35 -16.59
CA ALA A 112 -0.73 0.26 -16.08
C ALA A 112 -1.97 -0.58 -16.36
N VAL A 113 -2.00 -1.44 -17.39
CA VAL A 113 -3.16 -2.30 -17.68
C VAL A 113 -3.30 -3.42 -16.65
N ASP A 114 -2.21 -4.11 -16.30
CA ASP A 114 -2.23 -5.15 -15.27
C ASP A 114 -2.42 -4.54 -13.88
N VAL A 115 -1.75 -3.41 -13.62
CA VAL A 115 -1.95 -2.60 -12.41
C VAL A 115 -3.40 -2.10 -12.34
N ALA A 116 -4.00 -1.69 -13.46
CA ALA A 116 -5.39 -1.23 -13.52
C ALA A 116 -6.37 -2.39 -13.39
N ALA A 117 -6.11 -3.56 -13.97
CA ALA A 117 -6.96 -4.73 -13.83
C ALA A 117 -7.01 -5.16 -12.35
N VAL A 118 -5.85 -5.22 -11.70
CA VAL A 118 -5.73 -5.53 -10.27
C VAL A 118 -6.37 -4.44 -9.41
N ASN A 119 -6.13 -3.16 -9.70
CA ASN A 119 -6.77 -2.03 -9.01
C ASN A 119 -8.29 -1.99 -9.27
N THR A 120 -8.78 -2.47 -10.41
CA THR A 120 -10.22 -2.55 -10.71
C THR A 120 -10.89 -3.65 -9.87
N VAL A 121 -10.27 -4.84 -9.79
CA VAL A 121 -10.75 -5.92 -8.91
C VAL A 121 -10.66 -5.48 -7.44
N GLY A 122 -9.54 -4.88 -7.04
CA GLY A 122 -9.37 -4.28 -5.71
C GLY A 122 -10.43 -3.23 -5.42
N GLY A 123 -10.71 -2.35 -6.39
CA GLY A 123 -11.75 -1.33 -6.32
C GLY A 123 -13.15 -1.91 -6.09
N LEU A 124 -13.51 -3.01 -6.78
CA LEU A 124 -14.78 -3.72 -6.57
C LEU A 124 -14.86 -4.33 -5.18
N VAL A 125 -13.81 -5.01 -4.72
CA VAL A 125 -13.75 -5.61 -3.38
C VAL A 125 -13.89 -4.53 -2.30
N LEU A 126 -13.19 -3.41 -2.48
CA LEU A 126 -13.27 -2.28 -1.55
C LEU A 126 -14.63 -1.58 -1.60
N LEU A 127 -15.28 -1.50 -2.76
CA LEU A 127 -16.64 -0.98 -2.91
C LEU A 127 -17.65 -1.86 -2.15
N LEU A 128 -17.60 -3.19 -2.37
CA LEU A 128 -18.44 -4.14 -1.64
C LEU A 128 -18.22 -4.03 -0.13
N THR A 129 -16.95 -3.90 0.29
CA THR A 129 -16.60 -3.74 1.70
C THR A 129 -17.16 -2.42 2.28
N LYS A 130 -17.11 -1.30 1.54
CA LYS A 130 -17.72 -0.02 1.95
C LYS A 130 -19.24 -0.17 2.14
N CYS A 131 -19.92 -0.84 1.20
CA CYS A 131 -21.36 -1.07 1.26
C CYS A 131 -21.75 -1.97 2.43
N ILE A 132 -20.99 -3.05 2.69
CA ILE A 132 -21.23 -3.97 3.81
C ILE A 132 -21.03 -3.25 5.14
N VAL A 133 -19.94 -2.50 5.30
CA VAL A 133 -19.66 -1.76 6.55
C VAL A 133 -20.73 -0.69 6.80
N ALA A 134 -21.09 0.10 5.79
CA ALA A 134 -22.13 1.13 5.91
C ALA A 134 -23.51 0.50 6.17
N GLY A 135 -23.85 -0.60 5.50
CA GLY A 135 -25.11 -1.31 5.70
C GLY A 135 -25.23 -1.95 7.08
N ALA A 136 -24.21 -2.71 7.50
CA ALA A 136 -24.22 -3.39 8.80
C ALA A 136 -24.30 -2.40 9.98
N THR A 137 -23.59 -1.28 9.89
CA THR A 137 -23.63 -0.24 10.93
C THR A 137 -24.99 0.47 10.98
N THR A 138 -25.61 0.76 9.84
CA THR A 138 -26.96 1.34 9.80
C THR A 138 -28.03 0.37 10.28
N ILE A 139 -27.94 -0.93 9.94
CA ILE A 139 -28.85 -1.97 10.42
C ILE A 139 -28.72 -2.14 11.94
N TYR A 140 -27.50 -2.19 12.47
CA TYR A 140 -27.24 -2.24 13.91
C TYR A 140 -27.83 -1.02 14.64
N ALA A 141 -27.63 0.18 14.09
CA ALA A 141 -28.19 1.41 14.65
C ALA A 141 -29.73 1.42 14.60
N PHE A 142 -30.34 0.86 13.56
CA PHE A 142 -31.79 0.74 13.41
C PHE A 142 -32.39 -0.09 14.57
N PHE A 143 -31.84 -1.30 14.83
CA PHE A 143 -32.30 -2.15 15.94
C PHE A 143 -32.07 -1.50 17.31
N ARG A 144 -30.93 -0.80 17.50
CA ARG A 144 -30.65 -0.19 18.81
C ARG A 144 -31.53 1.02 19.11
N MET A 145 -31.99 1.72 18.07
CA MET A 145 -32.85 2.90 18.21
C MET A 145 -34.29 2.54 18.56
N GLU A 146 -34.73 1.27 18.51
CA GLU A 146 -36.13 0.79 18.65
C GLU A 146 -36.90 1.44 19.83
N GLU A 147 -36.21 1.70 20.94
CA GLU A 147 -36.77 2.31 22.15
C GLU A 147 -37.08 3.82 22.01
N VAL A 148 -36.51 4.51 21.01
CA VAL A 148 -36.55 5.98 20.84
C VAL A 148 -37.49 6.40 19.71
N TRP A 149 -37.98 5.45 18.88
CA TRP A 149 -38.83 5.74 17.70
C TRP A 149 -40.16 6.38 18.08
N ALA A 150 -40.72 6.00 19.23
CA ALA A 150 -42.01 6.53 19.71
C ALA A 150 -41.98 8.05 19.97
N SER A 151 -40.79 8.63 20.13
CA SER A 151 -40.57 10.04 20.45
C SER A 151 -40.15 10.90 19.25
N LEU A 152 -39.86 10.29 18.09
CA LEU A 152 -39.34 10.98 16.90
C LEU A 152 -40.35 10.98 15.75
N SER A 153 -40.75 12.18 15.31
CA SER A 153 -41.69 12.35 14.20
C SER A 153 -41.12 11.94 12.82
N HIS A 154 -39.78 11.95 12.66
CA HIS A 154 -39.09 11.58 11.40
C HIS A 154 -37.81 10.76 11.65
N PRO A 155 -37.93 9.43 11.81
CA PRO A 155 -36.79 8.55 12.14
C PRO A 155 -35.84 8.24 10.97
N TRP A 156 -36.23 8.52 9.72
CA TRP A 156 -35.40 8.31 8.53
C TRP A 156 -34.21 9.29 8.42
N PHE A 157 -34.36 10.51 8.96
CA PHE A 157 -33.34 11.55 8.90
C PHE A 157 -32.06 11.20 9.69
N PRO A 158 -32.12 10.77 10.97
CA PRO A 158 -30.92 10.34 11.70
C PRO A 158 -30.28 9.08 11.10
N LEU A 159 -31.07 8.16 10.53
CA LEU A 159 -30.54 6.97 9.83
C LEU A 159 -29.73 7.35 8.59
N LEU A 160 -30.20 8.33 7.82
CA LEU A 160 -29.48 8.84 6.65
C LEU A 160 -28.15 9.48 7.06
N ILE A 161 -28.14 10.29 8.13
CA ILE A 161 -26.91 10.92 8.65
C ILE A 161 -25.92 9.85 9.13
N MET A 162 -26.40 8.82 9.84
CA MET A 162 -25.56 7.71 10.30
C MET A 162 -24.97 6.91 9.15
N PHE A 163 -25.76 6.62 8.11
CA PHE A 163 -25.30 5.94 6.91
C PHE A 163 -24.20 6.76 6.19
N ILE A 164 -24.41 8.06 5.98
CA ILE A 164 -23.43 8.95 5.34
C ILE A 164 -22.14 9.03 6.15
N CYS A 165 -22.23 9.19 7.48
CA CYS A 165 -21.06 9.23 8.35
C CYS A 165 -20.28 7.91 8.33
N SER A 166 -20.97 6.77 8.42
CA SER A 166 -20.34 5.45 8.38
C SER A 166 -19.68 5.17 7.02
N TYR A 167 -20.37 5.49 5.93
CA TYR A 167 -19.83 5.36 4.58
C TYR A 167 -18.55 6.17 4.37
N GLN A 168 -18.50 7.41 4.86
CA GLN A 168 -17.31 8.25 4.75
C GLN A 168 -16.13 7.73 5.57
N ILE A 169 -16.40 7.16 6.76
CA ILE A 169 -15.37 6.52 7.58
C ILE A 169 -14.83 5.28 6.86
N ALA A 170 -15.72 4.39 6.39
CA ALA A 170 -15.34 3.20 5.63
C ALA A 170 -14.54 3.56 4.38
N ASN A 171 -14.93 4.60 3.64
CA ASN A 171 -14.22 5.07 2.45
C ASN A 171 -12.79 5.53 2.77
N CYS A 172 -12.59 6.23 3.89
CA CYS A 172 -11.26 6.68 4.32
C CYS A 172 -10.33 5.50 4.64
N PHE A 173 -10.79 4.53 5.43
CA PHE A 173 -9.99 3.35 5.79
C PHE A 173 -9.71 2.46 4.58
N LEU A 174 -10.74 2.15 3.79
CA LEU A 174 -10.63 1.24 2.65
C LEU A 174 -9.82 1.86 1.49
N SER A 175 -9.75 3.19 1.39
CA SER A 175 -8.83 3.87 0.47
C SER A 175 -7.36 3.58 0.81
N VAL A 176 -7.00 3.57 2.10
CA VAL A 176 -5.64 3.22 2.55
C VAL A 176 -5.32 1.75 2.30
N TYR A 177 -6.30 0.87 2.53
CA TYR A 177 -6.16 -0.56 2.20
C TYR A 177 -5.98 -0.78 0.70
N GLY A 178 -6.71 -0.06 -0.16
CA GLY A 178 -6.51 -0.12 -1.60
C GLY A 178 -5.10 0.26 -2.01
N MET A 179 -4.60 1.38 -1.52
CA MET A 179 -3.21 1.78 -1.79
C MET A 179 -2.19 0.72 -1.34
N ALA A 180 -2.41 0.05 -0.21
CA ALA A 180 -1.52 -1.01 0.25
C ALA A 180 -1.57 -2.27 -0.64
N ILE A 181 -2.74 -2.65 -1.14
CA ILE A 181 -2.90 -3.79 -2.05
C ILE A 181 -2.23 -3.49 -3.39
N ASP A 182 -2.48 -2.32 -3.97
CA ASP A 182 -1.85 -1.87 -5.22
C ASP A 182 -0.32 -1.88 -5.08
N THR A 183 0.17 -1.52 -3.89
CA THR A 183 1.59 -1.56 -3.56
C THR A 183 2.17 -2.96 -3.66
N ILE A 184 1.57 -3.91 -2.95
CA ILE A 184 2.05 -5.29 -2.91
C ILE A 184 2.00 -5.90 -4.31
N MET A 185 0.91 -5.64 -5.04
CA MET A 185 0.72 -6.17 -6.38
C MET A 185 1.74 -5.62 -7.38
N LEU A 186 2.07 -4.33 -7.31
CA LEU A 186 3.15 -3.77 -8.11
C LEU A 186 4.50 -4.42 -7.78
N CYS A 187 4.82 -4.59 -6.49
CA CYS A 187 6.06 -5.23 -6.08
C CYS A 187 6.15 -6.67 -6.63
N CYS A 188 5.04 -7.43 -6.57
CA CYS A 188 4.98 -8.77 -7.15
C CYS A 188 5.12 -8.75 -8.67
N ALA A 189 4.51 -7.78 -9.36
CA ALA A 189 4.63 -7.65 -10.81
C ALA A 189 6.07 -7.32 -11.24
N GLU A 190 6.75 -6.42 -10.53
CA GLU A 190 8.15 -6.09 -10.76
C GLU A 190 9.07 -7.30 -10.54
N GLU A 191 8.82 -8.07 -9.49
CA GLU A 191 9.55 -9.31 -9.22
C GLU A 191 9.40 -10.32 -10.38
N VAL A 192 8.19 -10.49 -10.91
CA VAL A 192 7.95 -11.38 -12.07
C VAL A 192 8.70 -10.89 -13.31
N VAL A 193 8.68 -9.59 -13.60
CA VAL A 193 9.39 -9.01 -14.77
C VAL A 193 10.91 -9.17 -14.62
N LEU A 194 11.46 -8.94 -13.43
CA LEU A 194 12.90 -9.13 -13.16
C LEU A 194 13.33 -10.59 -13.33
N LEU A 195 12.50 -11.54 -12.93
CA LEU A 195 12.75 -12.96 -13.13
C LEU A 195 12.67 -13.35 -14.61
N GLN A 196 11.79 -12.69 -15.38
CA GLN A 196 11.64 -12.96 -16.80
C GLN A 196 12.84 -12.44 -17.63
N ASP A 197 13.38 -11.28 -17.26
CA ASP A 197 14.57 -10.70 -17.92
C ASP A 197 15.88 -11.39 -17.54
N ASN A 198 15.93 -12.09 -16.39
CA ASN A 198 17.15 -12.75 -15.92
C ASN A 198 16.92 -14.23 -15.52
N PRO A 199 17.07 -15.17 -16.46
CA PRO A 199 16.72 -16.58 -16.24
C PRO A 199 17.58 -17.29 -15.18
N GLU A 200 18.82 -16.86 -14.96
CA GLU A 200 19.69 -17.39 -13.89
C GLU A 200 19.14 -17.03 -12.50
N MET A 201 18.68 -15.78 -12.33
CA MET A 201 18.01 -15.34 -11.09
C MET A 201 16.67 -16.05 -10.90
N ALA A 202 15.94 -16.34 -11.98
CA ALA A 202 14.71 -17.11 -11.92
C ALA A 202 14.91 -18.55 -11.43
N GLN A 203 15.99 -19.22 -11.84
CA GLN A 203 16.34 -20.53 -11.34
C GLN A 203 16.72 -20.49 -9.86
N GLN A 204 17.56 -19.55 -9.44
CA GLN A 204 17.94 -19.40 -8.04
C GLN A 204 16.74 -19.08 -7.13
N TYR A 205 15.78 -18.29 -7.62
CA TYR A 205 14.55 -17.99 -6.91
C TYR A 205 13.62 -19.21 -6.79
N ARG A 206 13.50 -20.02 -7.85
CA ARG A 206 12.74 -21.27 -7.82
C ARG A 206 13.29 -22.25 -6.79
N ASP A 207 14.61 -22.46 -6.76
CA ASP A 207 15.25 -23.36 -5.79
C ASP A 207 15.02 -22.89 -4.35
N TYR A 208 15.05 -21.57 -4.12
CA TYR A 208 14.76 -20.99 -2.82
C TYR A 208 13.28 -21.16 -2.40
N MET A 209 12.35 -21.00 -3.34
CA MET A 209 10.92 -21.18 -3.11
C MET A 209 10.58 -22.66 -2.84
N GLU A 210 11.23 -23.60 -3.53
CA GLU A 210 11.10 -25.04 -3.27
C GLU A 210 11.62 -25.39 -1.86
N GLY A 211 12.78 -24.87 -1.45
CA GLY A 211 13.27 -25.09 -0.08
C GLY A 211 12.34 -24.51 0.99
N THR A 212 11.66 -23.40 0.69
CA THR A 212 10.71 -22.75 1.61
C THR A 212 9.37 -23.48 1.68
N SER A 213 8.87 -24.00 0.55
CA SER A 213 7.64 -24.80 0.52
C SER A 213 7.84 -26.11 1.26
N GLU A 214 9.00 -26.77 1.14
CA GLU A 214 9.34 -27.97 1.90
C GLU A 214 9.41 -27.72 3.41
N MET A 215 10.03 -26.61 3.84
CA MET A 215 10.05 -26.21 5.26
C MET A 215 8.64 -25.92 5.80
N THR A 216 7.82 -25.24 5.01
CA THR A 216 6.43 -24.93 5.37
C THR A 216 5.60 -26.21 5.45
N GLN A 217 5.73 -27.10 4.47
CA GLN A 217 5.02 -28.37 4.42
C GLN A 217 5.44 -29.31 5.57
N ARG A 218 6.71 -29.30 5.99
CA ARG A 218 7.16 -29.96 7.22
C ARG A 218 6.48 -29.38 8.45
N SER A 219 6.43 -28.06 8.58
CA SER A 219 5.82 -27.37 9.72
C SER A 219 4.31 -27.62 9.80
N VAL A 220 3.60 -27.63 8.67
CA VAL A 220 2.17 -27.95 8.58
C VAL A 220 1.91 -29.42 8.91
N ARG A 221 2.78 -30.35 8.47
CA ARG A 221 2.74 -31.76 8.88
C ARG A 221 2.91 -31.95 10.39
N PHE A 222 3.78 -31.15 11.03
CA PHE A 222 3.92 -31.16 12.49
C PHE A 222 2.66 -30.70 13.23
N ILE A 223 1.86 -29.82 12.62
CA ILE A 223 0.62 -29.29 13.21
C ILE A 223 -0.59 -30.21 12.93
N GLY A 224 -0.42 -31.29 12.14
CA GLY A 224 -1.48 -32.25 11.81
C GLY A 224 -2.55 -31.71 10.85
N ALA A 225 -2.28 -30.58 10.18
CA ALA A 225 -3.15 -30.03 9.15
C ALA A 225 -2.88 -30.70 7.79
N THR A 226 -3.89 -30.71 6.91
CA THR A 226 -3.78 -31.26 5.54
C THR A 226 -2.67 -30.58 4.73
N PRO A 227 -1.99 -31.29 3.81
CA PRO A 227 -0.87 -30.74 3.05
C PRO A 227 -1.27 -29.49 2.25
N VAL A 228 -0.39 -28.48 2.21
CA VAL A 228 -0.64 -27.19 1.52
C VAL A 228 -0.93 -27.36 0.03
N ASP A 229 -0.33 -28.35 -0.63
CA ASP A 229 -0.55 -28.67 -2.05
C ASP A 229 -2.02 -28.98 -2.39
N GLU A 230 -2.80 -29.43 -1.41
CA GLU A 230 -4.20 -29.83 -1.59
C GLU A 230 -5.17 -28.64 -1.43
N MET A 231 -4.73 -27.57 -0.75
CA MET A 231 -5.53 -26.36 -0.48
C MET A 231 -5.40 -25.31 -1.59
N TYR A 232 -4.26 -25.28 -2.31
CA TYR A 232 -4.00 -24.38 -3.43
C TYR A 232 -3.27 -25.11 -4.57
N PRO A 233 -3.99 -25.70 -5.54
CA PRO A 233 -3.35 -26.28 -6.70
C PRO A 233 -2.71 -25.16 -7.54
N MET A 234 -1.40 -25.00 -7.41
CA MET A 234 -0.59 -24.13 -8.28
C MET A 234 -0.69 -24.66 -9.70
N ARG A 235 -1.51 -24.01 -10.53
CA ARG A 235 -1.61 -24.30 -11.95
C ARG A 235 -0.26 -23.93 -12.58
N SER A 236 0.50 -24.94 -12.98
CA SER A 236 1.73 -24.76 -13.75
C SER A 236 1.41 -23.91 -14.99
N VAL A 237 1.97 -22.71 -15.06
CA VAL A 237 2.03 -21.94 -16.31
C VAL A 237 3.05 -22.65 -17.20
N SER A 238 2.61 -23.74 -17.82
CA SER A 238 3.33 -24.39 -18.91
C SER A 238 3.11 -23.53 -20.15
N GLY A 239 4.07 -22.65 -20.41
CA GLY A 239 4.27 -22.07 -21.74
C GLY A 239 5.11 -23.02 -22.56
N GLU A 240 4.48 -24.00 -23.19
CA GLU A 240 5.00 -24.70 -24.38
C GLU A 240 3.82 -25.01 -25.31
N ASP A 241 3.32 -23.97 -25.99
CA ASP A 241 2.72 -24.14 -27.31
C ASP A 241 3.76 -23.67 -28.33
N LYS A 242 4.68 -24.59 -28.63
CA LYS A 242 5.44 -24.57 -29.89
C LYS A 242 4.62 -25.35 -30.91
N SER A 243 4.24 -24.66 -31.98
CA SER A 243 4.16 -25.16 -33.36
C SER A 243 3.49 -26.52 -33.60
N GLU A 244 2.26 -26.47 -34.15
CA GLU A 244 1.91 -27.02 -35.48
C GLU A 244 0.70 -26.27 -36.05
#